data_AF-A0A2D6BJ83-F1
#
_entry.id   AF-A0A2D6BJ83-F1
#
_cell.length_a   1.000
_cell.length_b   1.000
_cell.length_c   1.000
_cell.angle_alpha   90.00
_cell.angle_beta   90.00
_cell.angle_gamma   90.00
#
_symmetry.space_group_name_H-M   'P 1'
#
loop_
_entity.id
_entity.type
_entity.pdbx_description
1 polymer ?
#
loop_
_entity_poly.entity_id
_entity_poly.type
_entity_poly.pdbx_seq_one_letter_code
_entity_poly.pdbx_strand_id
1 'polypeptide(L)' 'MFGLGFPELLVILVIVVLLFGARRLPEIGSGLGKAIKGFRGGLASDEAIDVTPEKEQVPEESEGEKSS' A
#
# COMPACT_ATOMS: atom_id res chain seq x y z
N MET A 1 -23.63 -21.32 23.07
CA MET A 1 -22.56 -20.28 23.10
C MET A 1 -22.51 -19.66 21.72
N PHE A 2 -23.21 -18.53 21.53
CA PHE A 2 -23.25 -17.79 20.26
C PHE A 2 -21.89 -17.08 20.10
N GLY A 3 -20.92 -17.78 19.54
CA GLY A 3 -19.69 -17.16 19.08
C GLY A 3 -19.97 -16.42 17.78
N LEU A 4 -19.45 -15.20 17.63
CA LEU A 4 -19.43 -14.52 16.35
C LEU A 4 -18.62 -15.37 15.38
N GLY A 5 -19.32 -16.16 14.58
CA GLY A 5 -18.74 -16.99 13.56
C GLY A 5 -18.39 -16.18 12.33
N PHE A 6 -17.69 -16.84 11.41
CA PHE A 6 -17.42 -16.28 10.10
C PHE A 6 -18.70 -15.83 9.34
N PRO A 7 -19.84 -16.56 9.39
CA PRO A 7 -21.07 -16.14 8.73
C PRO A 7 -21.63 -14.83 9.27
N GLU A 8 -21.67 -14.65 10.59
CA GLU A 8 -22.19 -13.43 11.23
C GLU A 8 -21.33 -12.21 10.88
N LEU A 9 -20.00 -12.37 10.87
CA LEU A 9 -19.07 -11.31 10.47
C LEU A 9 -19.32 -10.88 9.02
N LEU A 10 -19.63 -11.81 8.13
CA LEU A 10 -19.91 -11.56 6.72
C LEU A 10 -21.23 -10.78 6.54
N VAL A 11 -22.27 -11.14 7.29
CA VAL A 11 -23.54 -10.39 7.30
C VAL A 11 -23.33 -8.95 7.76
N ILE A 12 -22.57 -8.75 8.85
CA ILE A 12 -22.23 -7.41 9.34
C ILE A 12 -21.44 -6.63 8.28
N LEU A 13 -20.46 -7.26 7.65
CA LEU A 13 -19.66 -6.64 6.59
C LEU A 13 -20.54 -6.18 5.43
N VAL A 14 -21.50 -7.00 5.00
CA VAL A 14 -22.46 -6.63 3.94
C VAL A 14 -23.28 -5.41 4.35
N ILE A 15 -23.78 -5.35 5.59
CA ILE A 15 -24.52 -4.18 6.09
C ILE A 15 -23.65 -2.92 6.06
N VAL A 16 -22.40 -3.01 6.53
CA VAL A 16 -21.45 -1.89 6.50
C VAL A 16 -21.20 -1.43 5.06
N VAL A 17 -21.01 -2.36 4.12
CA VAL A 17 -20.85 -2.06 2.70
C VAL A 17 -22.08 -1.38 2.11
N LEU A 18 -23.30 -1.75 2.53
CA LEU A 18 -24.53 -1.10 2.08
C LEU A 18 -24.66 0.32 2.63
N LEU A 19 -24.29 0.55 3.90
CA LEU A 19 -24.39 1.87 4.54
C LEU A 19 -23.35 2.86 4.00
N PHE A 20 -22.09 2.43 3.91
CA PHE A 20 -20.99 3.30 3.48
C PHE A 20 -20.77 3.25 1.96
N GLY A 21 -21.28 2.22 1.28
CA GLY A 21 -21.03 1.96 -0.13
C GLY A 21 -19.71 1.21 -0.38
N ALA A 22 -19.72 0.29 -1.34
CA ALA A 22 -18.56 -0.52 -1.72
C ALA A 22 -17.33 0.30 -2.15
N ARG A 23 -17.51 1.56 -2.54
CA ARG A 23 -16.45 2.44 -3.02
C ARG A 23 -15.73 3.20 -1.88
N ARG A 24 -16.41 3.45 -0.75
CA ARG A 24 -15.84 4.20 0.39
C ARG A 24 -14.90 3.34 1.25
N LEU A 25 -15.23 2.06 1.45
CA LEU A 25 -14.38 1.13 2.20
C LEU A 25 -12.93 1.02 1.67
N PRO A 26 -12.70 0.76 0.37
CA PRO A 26 -11.33 0.68 -0.16
C PRO A 26 -10.64 2.04 -0.20
N GLU A 27 -11.38 3.14 -0.40
CA GLU A 27 -10.85 4.50 -0.34
C GLU A 27 -10.24 4.79 1.05
N ILE A 28 -11.00 4.51 2.12
CA ILE A 28 -10.53 4.66 3.51
C ILE A 28 -9.44 3.64 3.85
N GLY A 29 -9.59 2.40 3.41
CA GLY A 29 -8.61 1.32 3.63
C GLY A 29 -7.26 1.60 2.97
N SER A 30 -7.24 2.26 1.81
CA SER A 30 -6.00 2.65 1.13
C SER A 30 -5.21 3.71 1.92
N GLY A 31 -5.90 4.67 2.53
CA GLY A 31 -5.30 5.69 3.39
C GLY A 31 -4.76 5.10 4.69
N LEU A 32 -5.58 4.31 5.39
CA LEU A 32 -5.18 3.58 6.60
C LEU A 32 -4.03 2.61 6.32
N GLY A 33 -4.06 1.88 5.19
CA GLY A 33 -3.02 0.94 4.81
C GLY A 33 -1.67 1.62 4.58
N LYS A 34 -1.65 2.80 3.94
CA LYS A 34 -0.42 3.61 3.78
C LYS A 34 0.09 4.09 5.14
N ALA A 35 -0.79 4.56 6.02
CA ALA A 35 -0.42 5.00 7.36
C ALA A 35 0.14 3.85 8.22
N ILE A 36 -0.50 2.68 8.21
CA ILE A 36 -0.04 1.48 8.92
C ILE A 36 1.28 0.99 8.33
N LYS A 37 1.46 1.01 7.00
CA LYS A 37 2.71 0.64 6.35
C LYS A 37 3.85 1.57 6.74
N GLY A 38 3.62 2.88 6.75
CA GLY A 38 4.60 3.86 7.21
C GLY A 38 4.94 3.70 8.69
N PHE A 39 3.94 3.48 9.53
CA PHE A 39 4.12 3.22 10.96
C PHE A 39 4.92 1.94 11.21
N ARG A 40 4.58 0.85 10.53
CA ARG A 40 5.30 -0.42 10.67
C ARG A 40 6.70 -0.37 10.07
N GLY A 41 6.90 0.40 9.00
CA GLY A 41 8.21 0.70 8.44
C GLY A 41 9.09 1.49 9.42
N GLY A 42 8.54 2.52 10.07
CA GLY A 42 9.25 3.30 11.08
C GLY A 42 9.63 2.47 12.31
N LEU A 43 8.71 1.64 12.81
CA LEU A 43 8.98 0.72 13.92
C LEU A 43 10.00 -0.39 13.57
N ALA A 44 10.08 -0.78 12.30
CA ALA A 44 11.07 -1.75 11.81
C ALA A 44 12.41 -1.10 11.43
N SER A 45 12.47 0.23 11.29
CA SER A 45 13.67 0.96 10.84
C SER A 45 14.61 1.37 11.96
N ASP A 46 14.33 1.01 13.22
CA ASP A 46 15.31 1.12 14.32
C ASP A 46 16.56 0.21 14.10
N GLU A 47 16.57 -0.65 13.07
CA GLU A 47 17.74 -1.48 12.71
C GLU A 47 18.29 -1.29 11.27
N ALA A 48 17.73 -0.40 10.45
CA ALA A 48 18.28 -0.16 9.11
C ALA A 48 18.01 1.26 8.60
N ILE A 49 18.99 2.14 8.78
CA ILE A 49 19.09 3.38 7.99
C ILE A 49 19.53 2.97 6.58
N ASP A 50 18.57 2.74 5.68
CA ASP A 50 18.85 2.50 4.28
C ASP A 50 18.89 3.84 3.52
N VAL A 51 20.09 4.43 3.47
CA VAL A 51 20.43 5.55 2.59
C VAL A 51 20.65 5.03 1.17
N THR A 52 19.60 4.53 0.52
CA THR A 52 19.66 4.28 -0.93
C THR A 52 19.22 5.56 -1.66
N PRO A 53 20.14 6.28 -2.32
CA PRO A 53 19.78 7.47 -3.09
C PRO A 53 18.86 7.09 -4.26
N GLU A 54 17.95 8.01 -4.55
CA GLU A 54 16.95 7.92 -5.61
C GLU A 54 17.59 7.51 -6.94
N LYS A 55 17.07 6.41 -7.48
CA LYS A 55 17.36 5.82 -8.78
C LYS A 55 17.66 6.89 -9.84
N GLU A 56 18.94 7.02 -10.19
CA GLU A 56 19.41 7.79 -11.33
C GLU A 56 18.66 7.32 -12.58
N GLN A 57 17.87 8.23 -13.15
CA GLN A 57 17.23 8.04 -14.43
C GLN A 57 18.35 7.90 -15.45
N VAL A 58 18.39 6.77 -16.16
CA VAL A 58 19.27 6.54 -17.30
C VAL A 58 18.65 7.26 -18.51
N PRO A 59 19.30 8.28 -19.11
CA PRO A 59 19.06 8.64 -20.51
C PRO A 59 20.10 7.86 -21.34
N GLU A 60 19.67 6.83 -22.03
CA GLU A 60 19.36 6.89 -23.46
C GLU A 60 20.64 6.82 -24.30
N GLU A 61 20.96 5.58 -24.67
CA GLU A 61 21.93 5.21 -25.70
C GLU A 61 21.38 5.65 -27.07
N SER A 62 22.00 6.66 -27.66
CA SER A 62 21.76 7.07 -29.05
C SER A 62 23.00 7.78 -29.62
N GLU A 63 23.29 7.45 -30.88
CA GLU A 63 24.31 8.01 -31.80
C GLU A 63 25.74 7.49 -31.59
N GLY A 64 26.37 6.76 -32.52
CA GLY A 64 26.24 6.82 -33.98
C GLY A 64 27.29 7.77 -34.55
N GLU A 65 28.30 7.18 -35.20
CA GLU A 65 29.15 7.78 -36.24
C GLU A 65 30.27 8.79 -35.88
N LYS A 66 31.34 8.67 -36.69
CA LYS A 66 32.59 9.45 -36.79
C LYS A 66 33.58 9.27 -35.64
N SER A 67 34.85 8.94 -35.86
CA SER A 67 35.78 9.30 -36.94
C SER A 67 36.91 8.25 -36.88
N SER A 68 37.35 7.62 -37.97
CA SER A 68 38.45 8.12 -38.83
C SER A 68 39.58 8.78 -38.06
#